data_AF-A0A933N844-F1
#
_entry.id   AF-A0A933N844-F1
#
_cell.length_a   1.000
_cell.length_b   1.000
_cell.length_c   1.000
_cell.angle_alpha   90.00
_cell.angle_beta   90.00
_cell.angle_gamma   90.00
#
_symmetry.space_group_name_H-M   'P 1'
#
loop_
_entity.id
_entity.type
_entity.pdbx_description
1 polymer ?
#
loop_
_entity_poly.entity_id
_entity_poly.type
_entity_poly.pdbx_seq_one_letter_code
_entity_poly.pdbx_strand_id
1 'polypeptide(L)'
;MGKLAKFTISASCALTLAACAGDAGPAGEAGPKGDPGAKGADGSDGDDGRDGTQGAAGADGAQGPAGSDGASGPQGPAGPAGTPGPIVLLSVEAKQGFDISPVQINTSSIAPQDFEKVGRGSYLVNAIGDCNGCHGTPQQAGPPLFLGGGNPFGLPGGGVVYARNLSPDAATGLKLTEDEFVTALQTGADFKTGHSGEMLIVMPWFNYRFLDESDLRSIYAYLRVIPPIANPIPDDAKGAFGALGPIPLPAMFDEGDVVRDLPSGRDPGNVQRGLAISPLAHPAELPAWGAREVAMYGRGSYLVTMGSCNDCHTNPMRDLVPGPTFLKINTAAYLTGGAVFEAPPGIDRLTGYNRAASQNLLGAENGHLSSFEAFLAVATRGELMHENRMVAWPMPDVLGNLTIDDLEAIYFYLTRLPTPAGDKVIPGPVYRCDTTADCATGSTCFNYTGPYGPTGECQSSCTTDADCGVCQTCSAGTCAQPTDLAACVGAGI
;
A
#
# COMPACT_ATOMS: atom_id res chain seq x y z
N MET A 1 44.35 19.24 9.96
CA MET A 1 43.76 20.59 9.77
C MET A 1 42.80 20.51 8.59
N GLY A 2 41.49 20.72 8.81
CA GLY A 2 40.50 20.67 7.72
C GLY A 2 39.06 20.39 8.17
N LYS A 3 38.56 21.22 9.10
CA LYS A 3 37.16 21.50 9.49
C LYS A 3 36.11 20.34 9.50
N LEU A 4 35.80 19.90 10.72
CA LEU A 4 34.49 19.39 11.11
C LEU A 4 33.40 20.45 10.82
N ALA A 5 32.38 20.09 10.05
CA ALA A 5 31.10 20.77 10.06
C ALA A 5 30.25 20.19 11.19
N LYS A 6 30.02 20.99 12.24
CA LYS A 6 29.06 20.68 13.31
C LYS A 6 27.65 20.74 12.72
N PHE A 7 26.94 19.62 12.73
CA PHE A 7 25.50 19.60 12.53
C PHE A 7 24.83 20.12 13.81
N THR A 8 24.33 21.34 13.76
CA THR A 8 23.37 21.86 14.73
C THR A 8 21.99 21.28 14.39
N ILE A 9 21.45 20.47 15.29
CA ILE A 9 20.04 20.04 15.28
C ILE A 9 19.21 21.30 15.58
N SER A 10 18.67 21.92 14.54
CA SER A 10 17.65 22.97 14.69
C SER A 10 16.29 22.30 14.72
N ALA A 11 15.58 22.42 15.85
CA ALA A 11 14.14 22.20 15.89
C ALA A 11 13.47 23.29 15.06
N SER A 12 13.39 23.06 13.75
CA SER A 12 12.71 23.97 12.83
C SER A 12 11.27 23.52 12.73
N CYS A 13 10.35 24.39 13.15
CA CYS A 13 8.93 24.30 12.88
C CYS A 13 8.76 24.16 11.34
N ALA A 14 8.51 22.93 10.87
CA ALA A 14 8.46 22.61 9.45
C ALA A 14 7.12 23.07 8.86
N LEU A 15 7.03 24.37 8.59
CA LEU A 15 5.99 24.97 7.77
C LEU A 15 6.48 24.95 6.32
N THR A 16 5.94 24.05 5.49
CA THR A 16 6.18 24.07 4.05
C THR A 16 5.11 24.90 3.35
N LEU A 17 5.51 25.99 2.68
CA LEU A 17 4.66 26.69 1.72
C LEU A 17 4.63 25.86 0.42
N ALA A 18 3.45 25.37 0.05
CA ALA A 18 3.23 24.78 -1.27
C ALA A 18 2.44 25.76 -2.15
N ALA A 19 2.98 26.08 -3.33
CA ALA A 19 2.23 26.75 -4.40
C ALA A 19 1.77 25.67 -5.38
N CYS A 20 0.46 25.51 -5.57
CA CYS A 20 -0.07 24.63 -6.62
C CYS A 20 0.16 25.26 -8.00
N ALA A 21 0.59 24.46 -8.98
CA ALA A 21 0.77 24.91 -10.36
C ALA A 21 -0.58 25.23 -11.01
N GLY A 22 -0.66 26.34 -11.75
CA GLY A 22 -1.86 26.73 -12.49
C GLY A 22 -2.01 25.97 -13.82
N ASP A 23 -3.25 25.89 -14.32
CA ASP A 23 -3.59 25.18 -15.56
C ASP A 23 -2.89 25.76 -16.80
N ALA A 24 -2.63 24.91 -17.79
CA ALA A 24 -2.09 25.31 -19.09
C ALA A 24 -3.14 26.10 -19.90
N GLY A 25 -2.70 27.17 -20.57
CA GLY A 25 -3.57 28.00 -21.41
C GLY A 25 -4.13 27.26 -22.64
N PRO A 26 -5.24 27.73 -23.23
CA PRO A 26 -5.86 27.10 -24.40
C PRO A 26 -4.95 27.13 -25.65
N ALA A 27 -5.13 26.17 -26.55
CA ALA A 27 -4.42 26.11 -27.83
C ALA A 27 -4.77 27.30 -28.73
N GLY A 28 -3.79 27.81 -29.50
CA GLY A 28 -3.99 28.91 -30.44
C GLY A 28 -4.88 28.54 -31.63
N GLU A 29 -5.50 29.55 -32.25
CA GLU A 29 -6.38 29.36 -33.41
C GLU A 29 -5.64 28.83 -34.65
N ALA A 30 -6.34 28.06 -35.49
CA ALA A 30 -5.81 27.54 -36.74
C ALA A 30 -5.57 28.67 -37.79
N GLY A 31 -4.49 28.55 -38.55
CA GLY A 31 -4.13 29.54 -39.59
C GLY A 31 -5.11 29.58 -40.78
N PRO A 32 -5.10 30.67 -41.58
CA PRO A 32 -5.99 30.82 -42.73
C PRO A 32 -5.67 29.82 -43.86
N LYS A 33 -6.71 29.44 -44.62
CA LYS A 33 -6.59 28.55 -45.78
C LYS A 33 -5.85 29.26 -46.93
N GLY A 34 -4.96 28.53 -47.63
CA GLY A 34 -4.20 29.05 -48.77
C GLY A 34 -5.06 29.36 -50.02
N ASP A 35 -4.51 30.20 -50.91
CA ASP A 35 -5.19 30.67 -52.12
C ASP A 35 -5.41 29.56 -53.17
N PRO A 36 -6.49 29.63 -53.99
CA PRO A 36 -6.73 28.68 -55.08
C PRO A 36 -5.65 28.69 -56.17
N GLY A 37 -5.36 27.53 -56.76
CA GLY A 37 -4.40 27.39 -57.86
C GLY A 37 -4.84 28.11 -59.15
N ALA A 38 -3.87 28.47 -60.00
CA ALA A 38 -4.11 29.16 -61.27
C ALA A 38 -4.87 28.28 -62.28
N LYS A 39 -5.72 28.91 -63.11
CA LYS A 39 -6.48 28.24 -64.18
C LYS A 39 -5.55 27.67 -65.25
N GLY A 40 -5.82 26.45 -65.72
CA GLY A 40 -5.08 25.82 -66.81
C GLY A 40 -5.22 26.57 -68.14
N ALA A 41 -4.24 26.38 -69.04
CA ALA A 41 -4.25 26.98 -70.38
C ALA A 41 -5.35 26.37 -71.26
N ASP A 42 -5.92 27.18 -72.16
CA ASP A 42 -6.97 26.75 -73.09
C ASP A 42 -6.42 25.75 -74.13
N GLY A 43 -7.25 24.80 -74.57
CA GLY A 43 -6.89 23.81 -75.59
C GLY A 43 -6.70 24.43 -76.97
N SER A 44 -5.88 23.80 -77.83
CA SER A 44 -5.67 24.26 -79.21
C SER A 44 -6.88 23.97 -80.10
N ASP A 45 -7.22 24.93 -80.96
CA ASP A 45 -8.29 24.81 -81.97
C ASP A 45 -8.04 23.64 -82.95
N GLY A 46 -9.11 22.98 -83.40
CA GLY A 46 -9.04 21.90 -84.39
C GLY A 46 -8.98 22.42 -85.84
N ASP A 47 -8.40 21.64 -86.75
CA ASP A 47 -8.26 21.98 -88.17
C ASP A 47 -9.60 22.01 -88.94
N ASP A 48 -9.76 23.00 -89.83
CA ASP A 48 -10.97 23.24 -90.63
C ASP A 48 -11.27 22.16 -91.69
N GLY A 49 -12.48 21.59 -91.67
CA GLY A 49 -13.00 20.68 -92.69
C GLY A 49 -14.23 21.23 -93.43
N ARG A 50 -14.27 21.10 -94.76
CA ARG A 50 -15.34 21.57 -95.65
C ARG A 50 -16.53 20.56 -95.69
N ASP A 51 -17.73 21.11 -95.54
CA ASP A 51 -19.09 20.60 -95.81
C ASP A 51 -19.54 19.25 -95.19
N GLY A 52 -20.01 19.34 -93.93
CA GLY A 52 -20.90 18.39 -93.23
C GLY A 52 -21.28 18.97 -91.85
N THR A 53 -22.54 18.95 -91.44
CA THR A 53 -22.97 19.66 -90.20
C THR A 53 -22.52 18.97 -88.91
N GLN A 54 -21.51 19.59 -88.29
CA GLN A 54 -21.06 19.70 -86.89
C GLN A 54 -20.78 18.42 -86.07
N GLY A 55 -19.49 18.12 -85.86
CA GLY A 55 -19.01 17.13 -84.89
C GLY A 55 -19.26 17.57 -83.45
N ALA A 56 -19.39 16.60 -82.53
CA ALA A 56 -19.65 16.84 -81.12
C ALA A 56 -18.54 17.70 -80.48
N ALA A 57 -18.90 18.59 -79.54
CA ALA A 57 -17.94 19.42 -78.81
C ALA A 57 -16.85 18.55 -78.15
N GLY A 58 -15.59 19.00 -78.24
CA GLY A 58 -14.47 18.33 -77.59
C GLY A 58 -14.68 18.26 -76.07
N ALA A 59 -14.29 17.15 -75.46
CA ALA A 59 -14.39 16.97 -74.02
C ALA A 59 -13.52 18.00 -73.28
N ASP A 60 -14.06 18.55 -72.17
CA ASP A 60 -13.31 19.46 -71.31
C ASP A 60 -11.98 18.83 -70.85
N GLY A 61 -10.92 19.64 -70.83
CA GLY A 61 -9.60 19.19 -70.38
C GLY A 61 -9.63 18.72 -68.92
N ALA A 62 -8.85 17.68 -68.61
CA ALA A 62 -8.76 17.13 -67.26
C ALA A 62 -8.35 18.22 -66.25
N GLN A 63 -9.07 18.28 -65.12
CA GLN A 63 -8.75 19.19 -64.02
C GLN A 63 -7.31 18.95 -63.54
N GLY A 64 -6.52 20.03 -63.41
CA GLY A 64 -5.14 19.95 -62.91
C GLY A 64 -5.07 19.40 -61.48
N PRO A 65 -3.91 18.85 -61.06
CA PRO A 65 -3.74 18.30 -59.72
C PRO A 65 -4.00 19.37 -58.65
N ALA A 66 -4.53 18.94 -57.50
CA ALA A 66 -4.69 19.81 -56.34
C ALA A 66 -3.34 20.42 -55.94
N GLY A 67 -3.33 21.72 -55.62
CA GLY A 67 -2.13 22.39 -55.11
C GLY A 67 -1.67 21.77 -53.79
N SER A 68 -0.36 21.76 -53.55
CA SER A 68 0.22 21.30 -52.28
C SER A 68 -0.29 22.12 -51.10
N ASP A 69 -0.55 21.47 -49.97
CA ASP A 69 -0.92 22.15 -48.73
C ASP A 69 0.15 23.19 -48.34
N GLY A 70 -0.30 24.38 -47.92
CA GLY A 70 0.58 25.46 -47.48
C GLY A 70 1.40 25.06 -46.25
N ALA A 71 2.61 25.61 -46.11
CA ALA A 71 3.44 25.38 -44.95
C ALA A 71 2.71 25.75 -43.65
N SER A 72 2.83 24.92 -42.62
CA SER A 72 2.26 25.21 -41.29
C SER A 72 2.78 26.56 -40.78
N GLY A 73 1.86 27.41 -40.29
CA GLY A 73 2.22 28.70 -39.73
C GLY A 73 3.16 28.59 -38.52
N PRO A 74 3.88 29.67 -38.16
CA PRO A 74 4.73 29.68 -36.98
C PRO A 74 3.89 29.44 -35.72
N GLN A 75 4.45 28.70 -34.77
CA GLN A 75 3.83 28.50 -33.46
C GLN A 75 3.56 29.85 -32.79
N GLY A 76 2.34 30.04 -32.27
CA GLY A 76 1.97 31.26 -31.55
C GLY A 76 2.81 31.49 -30.29
N PRO A 77 2.85 32.74 -29.77
CA PRO A 77 3.57 33.03 -28.53
C PRO A 77 3.05 32.19 -27.36
N ALA A 78 3.93 31.84 -26.43
CA ALA A 78 3.53 31.18 -25.19
C ALA A 78 2.47 32.02 -24.45
N GLY A 79 1.43 31.35 -23.93
CA GLY A 79 0.40 32.02 -23.15
C GLY A 79 0.95 32.69 -21.88
N PRO A 80 0.21 33.65 -21.29
CA PRO A 80 0.61 34.26 -20.02
C PRO A 80 0.73 33.19 -18.93
N ALA A 81 1.70 33.35 -18.03
CA ALA A 81 1.83 32.49 -16.87
C ALA A 81 0.54 32.54 -16.03
N GLY A 82 0.06 31.37 -15.59
CA GLY A 82 -1.12 31.27 -14.72
C GLY A 82 -0.92 32.09 -13.44
N THR A 83 -2.02 32.61 -12.87
CA THR A 83 -1.95 33.26 -11.56
C THR A 83 -1.46 32.25 -10.50
N PRO A 84 -0.50 32.60 -9.63
CA PRO A 84 -0.11 31.72 -8.53
C PRO A 84 -1.33 31.31 -7.70
N GLY A 85 -1.46 30.01 -7.42
CA GLY A 85 -2.52 29.50 -6.57
C GLY A 85 -2.44 30.02 -5.13
N PRO A 86 -3.47 29.78 -4.30
CA PRO A 86 -3.44 30.17 -2.89
C PRO A 86 -2.25 29.52 -2.18
N ILE A 87 -1.53 30.30 -1.37
CA ILE A 87 -0.50 29.76 -0.48
C ILE A 87 -1.22 29.00 0.63
N VAL A 88 -1.05 27.69 0.68
CA VAL A 88 -1.55 26.85 1.76
C VAL A 88 -0.38 26.35 2.60
N LEU A 89 -0.59 26.35 3.90
CA LEU A 89 0.36 25.83 4.85
C LEU A 89 0.05 24.37 5.14
N LEU A 90 0.98 23.49 4.80
CA LEU A 90 0.83 22.05 4.98
C LEU A 90 1.84 21.53 6.00
N SER A 91 1.42 20.52 6.76
CA SER A 91 2.34 19.65 7.48
C SER A 91 3.27 18.92 6.50
N VAL A 92 4.38 18.39 7.02
CA VAL A 92 5.34 17.61 6.22
C VAL A 92 4.65 16.37 5.66
N GLU A 93 3.81 15.71 6.46
CA GLU A 93 3.05 14.53 6.08
C GLU A 93 2.00 14.87 5.02
N ALA A 94 1.24 15.97 5.18
CA ALA A 94 0.25 16.35 4.18
C ALA A 94 0.89 16.70 2.84
N LYS A 95 2.02 17.42 2.86
CA LYS A 95 2.80 17.69 1.65
C LYS A 95 3.30 16.40 1.02
N GLN A 96 3.94 15.53 1.81
CA GLN A 96 4.43 14.22 1.35
C GLN A 96 3.30 13.41 0.72
N GLY A 97 2.11 13.42 1.31
CA GLY A 97 0.92 12.78 0.77
C GLY A 97 0.54 13.23 -0.64
N PHE A 98 0.66 14.54 -0.95
CA PHE A 98 0.47 15.02 -2.32
C PHE A 98 1.60 14.56 -3.25
N ASP A 99 2.85 14.55 -2.76
CA ASP A 99 4.02 14.18 -3.56
C ASP A 99 4.02 12.68 -3.94
N ILE A 100 3.52 11.80 -3.06
CA ILE A 100 3.53 10.33 -3.25
C ILE A 100 2.24 9.76 -3.86
N SER A 101 1.22 10.58 -4.09
CA SER A 101 -0.04 10.07 -4.64
C SER A 101 0.22 9.49 -6.04
N PRO A 102 -0.11 8.20 -6.28
CA PRO A 102 0.16 7.56 -7.57
C PRO A 102 -0.80 8.04 -8.68
N VAL A 103 -1.86 8.74 -8.29
CA VAL A 103 -2.84 9.35 -9.18
C VAL A 103 -2.90 10.85 -8.99
N GLN A 104 -3.26 11.57 -10.05
CA GLN A 104 -3.50 13.01 -9.99
C GLN A 104 -4.72 13.29 -9.12
N ILE A 105 -4.51 14.08 -8.06
CA ILE A 105 -5.58 14.54 -7.17
C ILE A 105 -6.27 15.74 -7.84
N ASN A 106 -7.60 15.74 -7.90
CA ASN A 106 -8.35 16.88 -8.42
C ASN A 106 -8.31 18.05 -7.42
N THR A 107 -7.24 18.85 -7.46
CA THR A 107 -7.03 19.98 -6.55
C THR A 107 -8.02 21.11 -6.77
N SER A 108 -8.61 21.24 -7.96
CA SER A 108 -9.62 22.25 -8.26
C SER A 108 -10.93 22.06 -7.48
N SER A 109 -11.22 20.83 -7.04
CA SER A 109 -12.39 20.53 -6.20
C SER A 109 -12.13 20.63 -4.70
N ILE A 110 -10.91 20.99 -4.28
CA ILE A 110 -10.52 21.06 -2.88
C ILE A 110 -10.56 22.52 -2.43
N ALA A 111 -11.30 22.81 -1.36
CA ALA A 111 -11.26 24.13 -0.75
C ALA A 111 -9.91 24.33 -0.01
N PRO A 112 -9.33 25.55 0.01
CA PRO A 112 -8.02 25.81 0.62
C PRO A 112 -7.83 25.24 2.03
N GLN A 113 -8.86 25.27 2.87
CA GLN A 113 -8.82 24.73 4.24
C GLN A 113 -8.76 23.20 4.32
N ASP A 114 -9.14 22.48 3.27
CA ASP A 114 -9.21 21.01 3.24
C ASP A 114 -7.95 20.36 2.67
N PHE A 115 -6.99 21.14 2.14
CA PHE A 115 -5.75 20.59 1.59
C PHE A 115 -4.92 19.82 2.63
N GLU A 116 -4.85 20.31 3.87
CA GLU A 116 -4.17 19.59 4.96
C GLU A 116 -4.82 18.22 5.18
N LYS A 117 -6.15 18.17 5.24
CA LYS A 117 -6.93 16.95 5.44
C LYS A 117 -6.76 15.96 4.28
N VAL A 118 -6.82 16.43 3.04
CA VAL A 118 -6.62 15.59 1.84
C VAL A 118 -5.19 15.08 1.75
N GLY A 119 -4.20 15.96 1.94
CA GLY A 119 -2.79 15.58 1.91
C GLY A 119 -2.48 14.54 2.99
N ARG A 120 -2.98 14.76 4.22
CA ARG A 120 -2.87 13.80 5.32
C ARG A 120 -3.52 12.46 4.96
N GLY A 121 -4.71 12.48 4.36
CA GLY A 121 -5.39 11.28 3.88
C GLY A 121 -4.58 10.49 2.86
N SER A 122 -4.02 11.19 1.86
CA SER A 122 -3.14 10.59 0.85
C SER A 122 -1.91 9.95 1.49
N TYR A 123 -1.29 10.64 2.46
CA TYR A 123 -0.13 10.11 3.18
C TYR A 123 -0.47 8.81 3.93
N LEU A 124 -1.58 8.79 4.66
CA LEU A 124 -2.04 7.61 5.39
C LEU A 124 -2.31 6.42 4.45
N VAL A 125 -2.97 6.67 3.31
CA VAL A 125 -3.29 5.62 2.32
C VAL A 125 -2.05 5.09 1.62
N ASN A 126 -1.12 5.96 1.25
CA ASN A 126 -0.02 5.64 0.33
C ASN A 126 1.34 5.45 0.99
N ALA A 127 1.49 5.73 2.30
CA ALA A 127 2.75 5.55 3.03
C ALA A 127 2.74 4.44 4.08
N ILE A 128 1.57 4.06 4.61
CA ILE A 128 1.53 3.07 5.69
C ILE A 128 0.28 2.19 5.71
N GLY A 129 -0.87 2.69 5.24
CA GLY A 129 -2.11 1.91 5.23
C GLY A 129 -2.24 0.89 4.09
N ASP A 130 -1.33 0.92 3.11
CA ASP A 130 -1.29 0.05 1.92
C ASP A 130 -2.67 -0.30 1.33
N CYS A 131 -3.57 0.71 1.25
CA CYS A 131 -4.96 0.40 0.89
C CYS A 131 -5.03 -0.14 -0.54
N ASN A 132 -4.12 0.29 -1.41
CA ASN A 132 -4.07 -0.16 -2.80
C ASN A 132 -3.54 -1.60 -2.95
N GLY A 133 -2.72 -2.11 -2.03
CA GLY A 133 -2.30 -3.52 -2.04
C GLY A 133 -3.49 -4.48 -2.03
N CYS A 134 -4.56 -4.14 -1.29
CA CYS A 134 -5.81 -4.92 -1.27
C CYS A 134 -6.90 -4.38 -2.19
N HIS A 135 -7.02 -3.06 -2.37
CA HIS A 135 -8.10 -2.44 -3.14
C HIS A 135 -7.71 -2.06 -4.58
N GLY A 136 -6.54 -2.42 -5.07
CA GLY A 136 -6.20 -2.37 -6.50
C GLY A 136 -6.88 -3.50 -7.31
N THR A 137 -6.81 -3.47 -8.63
CA THR A 137 -7.17 -4.63 -9.46
C THR A 137 -6.00 -5.61 -9.61
N PRO A 138 -6.25 -6.92 -9.75
CA PRO A 138 -5.19 -7.88 -10.04
C PRO A 138 -4.51 -7.54 -11.36
N GLN A 139 -3.18 -7.72 -11.46
CA GLN A 139 -2.43 -7.50 -12.72
C GLN A 139 -2.94 -8.38 -13.88
N GLN A 140 -3.69 -9.44 -13.57
CA GLN A 140 -4.26 -10.38 -14.54
C GLN A 140 -5.62 -9.94 -15.13
N ALA A 141 -6.23 -8.86 -14.61
CA ALA A 141 -7.55 -8.36 -15.03
C ALA A 141 -7.50 -7.12 -15.95
N GLY A 142 -6.31 -6.73 -16.41
CA GLY A 142 -6.09 -5.51 -17.20
C GLY A 142 -5.13 -4.54 -16.51
N PRO A 143 -5.09 -3.25 -16.92
CA PRO A 143 -4.24 -2.27 -16.26
C PRO A 143 -4.63 -2.13 -14.78
N PRO A 144 -3.66 -2.03 -13.86
CA PRO A 144 -3.95 -1.85 -12.44
C PRO A 144 -4.77 -0.58 -12.22
N LEU A 145 -5.95 -0.73 -11.61
CA LEU A 145 -6.83 0.37 -11.25
C LEU A 145 -6.56 0.71 -9.80
N PHE A 146 -5.92 1.87 -9.58
CA PHE A 146 -5.65 2.37 -8.24
C PHE A 146 -6.97 2.50 -7.45
N LEU A 147 -7.07 1.75 -6.34
CA LEU A 147 -8.26 1.73 -5.47
C LEU A 147 -9.59 1.36 -6.18
N GLY A 148 -9.51 0.70 -7.34
CA GLY A 148 -10.65 0.30 -8.16
C GLY A 148 -11.40 -0.94 -7.65
N GLY A 149 -10.85 -1.67 -6.68
CA GLY A 149 -11.41 -2.89 -6.10
C GLY A 149 -11.36 -4.11 -7.02
N GLY A 150 -11.99 -5.19 -6.59
CA GLY A 150 -12.17 -6.42 -7.38
C GLY A 150 -11.17 -7.54 -7.09
N ASN A 151 -10.18 -7.32 -6.23
CA ASN A 151 -9.32 -8.41 -5.74
C ASN A 151 -10.15 -9.47 -5.01
N PRO A 152 -10.12 -10.75 -5.45
CA PRO A 152 -10.83 -11.84 -4.78
C PRO A 152 -10.02 -12.40 -3.60
N PHE A 153 -10.71 -12.71 -2.51
CA PHE A 153 -10.14 -13.40 -1.37
C PHE A 153 -10.98 -14.63 -1.03
N GLY A 154 -10.38 -15.80 -1.15
CA GLY A 154 -11.02 -17.06 -0.81
C GLY A 154 -11.20 -17.19 0.71
N LEU A 155 -12.37 -17.67 1.11
CA LEU A 155 -12.67 -18.01 2.49
C LEU A 155 -12.66 -19.54 2.68
N PRO A 156 -12.34 -20.03 3.89
CA PRO A 156 -12.55 -21.43 4.22
C PRO A 156 -13.99 -21.87 3.89
N GLY A 157 -14.15 -23.10 3.39
CA GLY A 157 -15.47 -23.61 2.98
C GLY A 157 -15.94 -23.14 1.60
N GLY A 158 -15.08 -22.50 0.80
CA GLY A 158 -15.35 -22.18 -0.61
C GLY A 158 -16.07 -20.86 -0.85
N GLY A 159 -16.20 -20.02 0.19
CA GLY A 159 -16.67 -18.63 0.04
C GLY A 159 -15.62 -17.75 -0.64
N VAL A 160 -16.05 -16.58 -1.12
CA VAL A 160 -15.16 -15.57 -1.70
C VAL A 160 -15.69 -14.18 -1.37
N VAL A 161 -14.80 -13.26 -1.00
CA VAL A 161 -15.11 -11.84 -0.82
C VAL A 161 -14.26 -11.00 -1.76
N TYR A 162 -14.76 -9.86 -2.18
CA TYR A 162 -14.07 -8.98 -3.12
C TYR A 162 -13.76 -7.63 -2.48
N ALA A 163 -12.53 -7.14 -2.69
CA ALA A 163 -12.15 -5.79 -2.29
C ALA A 163 -13.10 -4.76 -2.91
N ARG A 164 -13.59 -3.84 -2.08
CA ARG A 164 -14.50 -2.76 -2.50
C ARG A 164 -13.78 -1.78 -3.43
N ASN A 165 -14.51 -1.22 -4.40
CA ASN A 165 -14.04 -0.07 -5.16
C ASN A 165 -14.11 1.18 -4.27
N LEU A 166 -12.96 1.75 -3.91
CA LEU A 166 -12.88 2.89 -2.98
C LEU A 166 -12.85 4.24 -3.71
N SER A 167 -12.78 4.24 -5.04
CA SER A 167 -12.82 5.47 -5.85
C SER A 167 -14.16 6.20 -5.70
N PRO A 168 -14.25 7.50 -6.06
CA PRO A 168 -15.48 8.26 -5.93
C PRO A 168 -16.48 8.01 -7.07
N ASP A 169 -16.30 6.95 -7.89
CA ASP A 169 -17.18 6.65 -9.01
C ASP A 169 -18.66 6.56 -8.59
N ALA A 170 -19.52 7.25 -9.34
CA ALA A 170 -20.91 7.46 -8.98
C ALA A 170 -21.76 6.18 -9.09
N ALA A 171 -21.37 5.21 -9.92
CA ALA A 171 -22.12 3.96 -10.11
C ALA A 171 -21.57 2.82 -9.23
N THR A 172 -20.25 2.68 -9.16
CA THR A 172 -19.57 1.46 -8.67
C THR A 172 -18.60 1.71 -7.52
N GLY A 173 -18.21 2.96 -7.27
CA GLY A 173 -17.29 3.36 -6.21
C GLY A 173 -17.89 3.47 -4.80
N LEU A 174 -17.14 4.07 -3.88
CA LEU A 174 -17.47 4.20 -2.46
C LEU A 174 -18.78 4.99 -2.25
N LYS A 175 -19.79 4.33 -1.67
CA LYS A 175 -21.12 4.91 -1.37
C LYS A 175 -21.31 5.41 0.05
N LEU A 176 -20.37 5.10 0.94
CA LEU A 176 -20.48 5.44 2.35
C LEU A 176 -20.41 6.95 2.55
N THR A 177 -21.22 7.44 3.46
CA THR A 177 -20.98 8.74 4.10
C THR A 177 -19.66 8.69 4.90
N GLU A 178 -19.14 9.85 5.29
CA GLU A 178 -17.92 9.91 6.10
C GLU A 178 -18.09 9.18 7.44
N ASP A 179 -19.25 9.31 8.09
CA ASP A 179 -19.53 8.66 9.38
C ASP A 179 -19.71 7.14 9.25
N GLU A 180 -20.33 6.66 8.16
CA GLU A 180 -20.40 5.23 7.85
C GLU A 180 -19.02 4.67 7.55
N PHE A 181 -18.14 5.42 6.87
CA PHE A 181 -16.77 5.02 6.62
C PHE A 181 -15.97 4.89 7.91
N VAL A 182 -16.05 5.88 8.80
CA VAL A 182 -15.44 5.82 10.14
C VAL A 182 -15.97 4.61 10.91
N THR A 183 -17.28 4.40 10.90
CA THR A 183 -17.92 3.25 11.57
C THR A 183 -17.41 1.92 11.00
N ALA A 184 -17.33 1.79 9.67
CA ALA A 184 -16.84 0.59 9.01
C ALA A 184 -15.40 0.25 9.44
N LEU A 185 -14.51 1.25 9.53
CA LEU A 185 -13.13 1.06 9.98
C LEU A 185 -13.00 0.81 11.48
N GLN A 186 -13.91 1.31 12.31
CA GLN A 186 -13.84 1.14 13.77
C GLN A 186 -14.54 -0.12 14.30
N THR A 187 -15.50 -0.64 13.55
CA THR A 187 -16.32 -1.78 14.00
C THR A 187 -16.33 -2.95 13.04
N GLY A 188 -15.73 -2.79 11.86
CA GLY A 188 -15.82 -3.77 10.78
C GLY A 188 -17.22 -3.85 10.17
N ALA A 189 -18.09 -2.84 10.33
CA ALA A 189 -19.45 -2.92 9.79
C ALA A 189 -19.45 -2.98 8.26
N ASP A 190 -20.18 -3.94 7.69
CA ASP A 190 -20.41 -4.00 6.25
C ASP A 190 -21.71 -3.29 5.87
N PHE A 191 -21.55 -2.20 5.12
CA PHE A 191 -22.65 -1.38 4.62
C PHE A 191 -23.03 -1.74 3.17
N LYS A 192 -22.43 -2.78 2.57
CA LYS A 192 -22.84 -3.27 1.26
C LYS A 192 -24.27 -3.81 1.33
N THR A 193 -25.10 -3.45 0.34
CA THR A 193 -26.47 -3.97 0.23
C THR A 193 -26.48 -5.49 0.29
N GLY A 194 -27.35 -6.06 1.15
CA GLY A 194 -27.44 -7.51 1.38
C GLY A 194 -26.52 -8.03 2.50
N HIS A 195 -25.58 -7.22 3.00
CA HIS A 195 -24.65 -7.55 4.08
C HIS A 195 -24.83 -6.68 5.32
N SER A 196 -25.95 -5.95 5.42
CA SER A 196 -26.24 -5.09 6.58
C SER A 196 -26.31 -5.93 7.86
N GLY A 197 -25.51 -5.54 8.86
CA GLY A 197 -25.41 -6.26 10.13
C GLY A 197 -24.37 -7.39 10.12
N GLU A 198 -23.68 -7.59 9.00
CA GLU A 198 -22.50 -8.44 8.90
C GLU A 198 -21.21 -7.65 9.11
N MET A 199 -20.12 -8.38 9.30
CA MET A 199 -18.78 -7.85 9.37
C MET A 199 -18.07 -7.88 8.01
N LEU A 200 -17.19 -6.91 7.78
CA LEU A 200 -16.17 -6.94 6.74
C LEU A 200 -15.18 -8.06 7.07
N ILE A 201 -15.05 -9.01 6.15
CA ILE A 201 -14.09 -10.12 6.24
C ILE A 201 -12.89 -9.77 5.37
N VAL A 202 -11.70 -10.25 5.75
CA VAL A 202 -10.38 -9.96 5.14
C VAL A 202 -9.88 -8.53 5.36
N MET A 203 -10.76 -7.53 5.30
CA MET A 203 -10.40 -6.15 5.59
C MET A 203 -9.87 -6.04 7.05
N PRO A 204 -8.63 -5.57 7.29
CA PRO A 204 -8.03 -5.55 8.61
C PRO A 204 -8.50 -4.35 9.46
N TRP A 205 -9.81 -4.18 9.59
CA TRP A 205 -10.42 -3.07 10.34
C TRP A 205 -9.97 -3.03 11.80
N PHE A 206 -9.62 -4.19 12.38
CA PHE A 206 -9.08 -4.30 13.74
C PHE A 206 -7.74 -3.57 13.95
N ASN A 207 -6.99 -3.27 12.88
CA ASN A 207 -5.77 -2.44 12.96
C ASN A 207 -6.08 -0.95 12.81
N TYR A 208 -7.18 -0.61 12.15
CA TYR A 208 -7.59 0.77 11.95
C TYR A 208 -8.53 1.28 13.05
N ARG A 209 -9.12 0.39 13.83
CA ARG A 209 -10.22 0.76 14.72
C ARG A 209 -9.86 1.72 15.85
N PHE A 210 -8.60 1.74 16.26
CA PHE A 210 -8.10 2.70 17.25
C PHE A 210 -7.32 3.86 16.65
N LEU A 211 -7.33 4.02 15.32
CA LEU A 211 -6.84 5.24 14.71
C LEU A 211 -7.68 6.42 15.18
N ASP A 212 -7.05 7.59 15.17
CA ASP A 212 -7.76 8.80 15.47
C ASP A 212 -8.82 9.08 14.40
N GLU A 213 -10.00 9.54 14.83
CA GLU A 213 -11.11 9.80 13.93
C GLU A 213 -10.73 10.85 12.87
N SER A 214 -9.87 11.82 13.23
CA SER A 214 -9.38 12.82 12.27
C SER A 214 -8.55 12.20 11.13
N ASP A 215 -7.78 11.14 11.40
CA ASP A 215 -7.04 10.41 10.38
C ASP A 215 -7.99 9.57 9.50
N LEU A 216 -8.99 8.90 10.09
CA LEU A 216 -10.00 8.15 9.33
C LEU A 216 -10.79 9.08 8.38
N ARG A 217 -11.19 10.25 8.88
CA ARG A 217 -11.84 11.29 8.06
C ARG A 217 -10.90 11.88 7.00
N SER A 218 -9.60 11.96 7.28
CA SER A 218 -8.60 12.39 6.29
C SER A 218 -8.49 11.39 5.15
N ILE A 219 -8.43 10.08 5.46
CA ILE A 219 -8.47 9.01 4.47
C ILE A 219 -9.72 9.14 3.60
N TYR A 220 -10.91 9.29 4.22
CA TYR A 220 -12.15 9.50 3.47
C TYR A 220 -12.07 10.70 2.52
N ALA A 221 -11.59 11.84 3.00
CA ALA A 221 -11.46 13.06 2.19
C ALA A 221 -10.57 12.85 0.95
N TYR A 222 -9.45 12.13 1.09
CA TYR A 222 -8.59 11.77 -0.04
C TYR A 222 -9.33 10.88 -1.06
N LEU A 223 -10.02 9.84 -0.60
CA LEU A 223 -10.80 8.93 -1.46
C LEU A 223 -11.90 9.65 -2.26
N ARG A 224 -12.37 10.81 -1.79
CA ARG A 224 -13.38 11.61 -2.51
C ARG A 224 -12.82 12.44 -3.66
N VAL A 225 -11.51 12.64 -3.76
CA VAL A 225 -10.88 13.58 -4.71
C VAL A 225 -9.86 12.94 -5.66
N ILE A 226 -9.68 11.62 -5.57
CA ILE A 226 -8.95 10.83 -6.57
C ILE A 226 -9.80 10.60 -7.83
N PRO A 227 -9.20 10.19 -8.97
CA PRO A 227 -9.97 9.90 -10.18
C PRO A 227 -11.02 8.79 -9.96
N PRO A 228 -12.25 8.96 -10.48
CA PRO A 228 -13.26 7.92 -10.39
C PRO A 228 -12.90 6.72 -11.28
N ILE A 229 -13.12 5.52 -10.76
CA ILE A 229 -12.91 4.27 -11.48
C ILE A 229 -14.24 3.53 -11.59
N ALA A 230 -14.76 3.41 -12.81
CA ALA A 230 -15.94 2.60 -13.10
C ALA A 230 -15.54 1.12 -13.14
N ASN A 231 -15.69 0.43 -12.01
CA ASN A 231 -15.38 -1.00 -11.87
C ASN A 231 -16.44 -1.69 -11.00
N PRO A 232 -17.44 -2.35 -11.61
CA PRO A 232 -18.43 -3.13 -10.86
C PRO A 232 -17.76 -4.38 -10.28
N ILE A 233 -17.86 -4.55 -8.97
CA ILE A 233 -17.31 -5.72 -8.27
C ILE A 233 -18.39 -6.79 -8.05
N PRO A 234 -18.05 -8.09 -8.11
CA PRO A 234 -18.98 -9.16 -7.79
C PRO A 234 -19.50 -9.10 -6.34
N ASP A 235 -20.58 -9.82 -6.07
CA ASP A 235 -21.10 -10.00 -4.72
C ASP A 235 -20.29 -10.98 -3.88
N ASP A 236 -20.29 -10.74 -2.57
CA ASP A 236 -19.56 -11.57 -1.63
C ASP A 236 -20.36 -12.84 -1.33
N ALA A 237 -19.66 -13.96 -1.24
CA ALA A 237 -20.15 -15.22 -0.72
C ALA A 237 -19.47 -15.51 0.61
N LYS A 238 -19.92 -14.86 1.69
CA LYS A 238 -19.31 -14.98 3.03
C LYS A 238 -19.67 -16.26 3.79
N GLY A 239 -20.83 -16.85 3.49
CA GLY A 239 -21.36 -18.00 4.23
C GLY A 239 -21.46 -17.72 5.74
N ALA A 240 -21.13 -18.72 6.57
CA ALA A 240 -21.20 -18.59 8.03
C ALA A 240 -20.22 -17.56 8.61
N PHE A 241 -19.11 -17.25 7.91
CA PHE A 241 -18.14 -16.24 8.37
C PHE A 241 -18.73 -14.82 8.36
N GLY A 242 -19.68 -14.55 7.46
CA GLY A 242 -20.38 -13.27 7.40
C GLY A 242 -21.38 -13.04 8.52
N ALA A 243 -21.80 -14.11 9.23
CA ALA A 243 -22.82 -13.99 10.29
C ALA A 243 -22.31 -13.30 11.56
N LEU A 244 -21.01 -13.06 11.68
CA LEU A 244 -20.46 -12.23 12.74
C LEU A 244 -20.89 -10.78 12.51
N GLY A 245 -21.51 -10.17 13.53
CA GLY A 245 -21.89 -8.77 13.48
C GLY A 245 -20.72 -7.83 13.77
N PRO A 246 -20.89 -6.51 13.50
CA PRO A 246 -19.87 -5.51 13.80
C PRO A 246 -19.50 -5.48 15.28
N ILE A 247 -18.23 -5.19 15.59
CA ILE A 247 -17.73 -5.12 16.97
C ILE A 247 -17.69 -3.67 17.43
N PRO A 248 -18.46 -3.28 18.47
CA PRO A 248 -18.43 -1.92 18.99
C PRO A 248 -17.00 -1.51 19.40
N LEU A 249 -16.63 -0.27 19.10
CA LEU A 249 -15.39 0.32 19.60
C LEU A 249 -15.46 0.45 21.13
N PRO A 250 -14.54 -0.17 21.89
CA PRO A 250 -14.53 -0.01 23.33
C PRO A 250 -14.14 1.42 23.72
N ALA A 251 -14.59 1.86 24.90
CA ALA A 251 -14.26 3.19 25.43
C ALA A 251 -12.77 3.33 25.83
N MET A 252 -12.12 2.20 26.09
CA MET A 252 -10.71 2.09 26.45
C MET A 252 -10.04 1.14 25.47
N PHE A 253 -8.74 1.33 25.22
CA PHE A 253 -7.93 0.31 24.59
C PHE A 253 -7.79 -0.86 25.57
N ASP A 254 -8.29 -2.03 25.18
CA ASP A 254 -8.25 -3.23 25.99
C ASP A 254 -7.61 -4.42 25.26
N GLU A 255 -7.07 -4.24 24.06
CA GLU A 255 -6.55 -5.35 23.23
C GLU A 255 -5.10 -5.77 23.57
N GLY A 256 -4.45 -5.11 24.53
CA GLY A 256 -3.14 -5.49 25.09
C GLY A 256 -3.22 -5.96 26.56
N ASP A 257 -2.07 -5.96 27.24
CA ASP A 257 -1.98 -6.35 28.67
C ASP A 257 -2.46 -5.25 29.61
N VAL A 258 -2.41 -4.01 29.13
CA VAL A 258 -2.74 -2.82 29.90
C VAL A 258 -3.95 -2.15 29.28
N VAL A 259 -5.00 -2.02 30.09
CA VAL A 259 -6.19 -1.25 29.71
C VAL A 259 -5.90 0.24 29.89
N ARG A 260 -6.13 1.04 28.86
CA ARG A 260 -5.89 2.49 28.89
C ARG A 260 -7.04 3.27 28.27
N ASP A 261 -7.31 4.44 28.81
CA ASP A 261 -8.27 5.37 28.22
C ASP A 261 -7.80 5.82 26.84
N LEU A 262 -8.74 5.88 25.90
CA LEU A 262 -8.50 6.47 24.60
C LEU A 262 -8.58 8.00 24.71
N PRO A 263 -7.53 8.74 24.33
CA PRO A 263 -7.56 10.19 24.43
C PRO A 263 -8.61 10.77 23.48
N SER A 264 -9.22 11.86 23.91
CA SER A 264 -10.13 12.67 23.11
C SER A 264 -9.57 14.08 22.93
N GLY A 265 -9.87 14.69 21.79
CA GLY A 265 -9.44 16.05 21.47
C GLY A 265 -8.18 16.11 20.61
N ARG A 266 -7.53 17.27 20.59
CA ARG A 266 -6.41 17.55 19.69
C ARG A 266 -5.16 16.77 20.11
N ASP A 267 -4.69 15.89 19.25
CA ASP A 267 -3.49 15.07 19.47
C ASP A 267 -2.53 15.19 18.26
N PRO A 268 -1.70 16.25 18.19
CA PRO A 268 -0.78 16.44 17.08
C PRO A 268 0.16 15.24 16.93
N GLY A 269 0.19 14.63 15.75
CA GLY A 269 0.98 13.43 15.48
C GLY A 269 0.39 12.14 16.06
N ASN A 270 -0.78 12.17 16.72
CA ASN A 270 -1.39 11.03 17.40
C ASN A 270 -0.49 10.43 18.50
N VAL A 271 0.23 11.29 19.22
CA VAL A 271 1.18 10.88 20.27
C VAL A 271 0.43 10.26 21.44
N GLN A 272 -0.61 10.91 21.94
CA GLN A 272 -1.39 10.41 23.07
C GLN A 272 -2.15 9.15 22.68
N ARG A 273 -2.71 9.12 21.46
CA ARG A 273 -3.41 7.95 20.92
C ARG A 273 -2.46 6.77 20.82
N GLY A 274 -1.27 6.98 20.29
CA GLY A 274 -0.22 5.97 20.23
C GLY A 274 0.20 5.43 21.59
N LEU A 275 0.38 6.30 22.59
CA LEU A 275 0.62 5.88 23.98
C LEU A 275 -0.52 5.01 24.51
N ALA A 276 -1.78 5.40 24.27
CA ALA A 276 -2.93 4.64 24.74
C ALA A 276 -3.02 3.24 24.12
N ILE A 277 -2.69 3.11 22.83
CA ILE A 277 -2.88 1.86 22.07
C ILE A 277 -1.63 0.95 22.04
N SER A 278 -0.59 1.27 22.79
CA SER A 278 0.58 0.41 22.93
C SER A 278 0.21 -0.89 23.67
N PRO A 279 0.36 -2.09 23.07
CA PRO A 279 -0.13 -3.33 23.68
C PRO A 279 0.58 -3.72 24.98
N LEU A 280 1.83 -3.31 25.15
CA LEU A 280 2.65 -3.59 26.34
C LEU A 280 2.58 -2.45 27.36
N ALA A 281 3.01 -2.74 28.59
CA ALA A 281 3.29 -1.69 29.56
C ALA A 281 4.36 -0.73 29.03
N HIS A 282 4.23 0.55 29.39
CA HIS A 282 5.24 1.54 29.00
C HIS A 282 6.58 1.26 29.69
N PRO A 283 7.70 1.66 29.06
CA PRO A 283 9.01 1.63 29.70
C PRO A 283 8.99 2.38 31.03
N ALA A 284 9.68 1.84 32.03
CA ALA A 284 9.72 2.43 33.37
C ALA A 284 10.33 3.85 33.36
N GLU A 285 11.15 4.15 32.35
CA GLU A 285 11.82 5.42 32.15
C GLU A 285 10.95 6.48 31.47
N LEU A 286 9.79 6.11 30.89
CA LEU A 286 8.93 7.03 30.15
C LEU A 286 8.57 8.31 30.94
N PRO A 287 8.27 8.26 32.26
CA PRO A 287 8.02 9.48 33.05
C PRO A 287 9.21 10.43 33.16
N ALA A 288 10.44 9.97 32.91
CA ALA A 288 11.67 10.76 32.95
C ALA A 288 12.09 11.30 31.59
N TRP A 289 11.44 10.88 30.50
CA TRP A 289 11.76 11.29 29.14
C TRP A 289 11.37 12.73 28.84
N GLY A 290 12.11 13.36 27.93
CA GLY A 290 11.76 14.66 27.38
C GLY A 290 10.58 14.60 26.41
N ALA A 291 9.98 15.76 26.12
CA ALA A 291 8.81 15.85 25.24
C ALA A 291 9.02 15.23 23.84
N ARG A 292 10.23 15.34 23.28
CA ARG A 292 10.57 14.75 21.97
C ARG A 292 10.55 13.21 22.02
N GLU A 293 11.09 12.62 23.07
CA GLU A 293 11.16 11.16 23.23
C GLU A 293 9.76 10.57 23.42
N VAL A 294 8.93 11.22 24.25
CA VAL A 294 7.51 10.87 24.40
C VAL A 294 6.77 10.98 23.06
N ALA A 295 7.02 12.04 22.29
CA ALA A 295 6.42 12.21 20.98
C ALA A 295 6.83 11.11 19.99
N MET A 296 8.12 10.77 19.90
CA MET A 296 8.60 9.69 19.03
C MET A 296 8.04 8.33 19.45
N TYR A 297 7.99 8.03 20.75
CA TYR A 297 7.44 6.76 21.25
C TYR A 297 5.94 6.63 20.97
N GLY A 298 5.16 7.67 21.28
CA GLY A 298 3.72 7.68 20.99
C GLY A 298 3.45 7.58 19.48
N ARG A 299 4.09 8.43 18.68
CA ARG A 299 3.96 8.40 17.21
C ARG A 299 4.33 7.04 16.62
N GLY A 300 5.45 6.46 17.08
CA GLY A 300 5.91 5.14 16.64
C GLY A 300 4.93 4.02 16.96
N SER A 301 4.36 4.01 18.17
CA SER A 301 3.32 3.06 18.56
C SER A 301 2.08 3.18 17.67
N TYR A 302 1.66 4.41 17.36
CA TYR A 302 0.52 4.66 16.48
C TYR A 302 0.74 4.10 15.07
N LEU A 303 1.92 4.36 14.50
CA LEU A 303 2.29 3.90 13.16
C LEU A 303 2.50 2.39 13.10
N VAL A 304 3.10 1.78 14.13
CA VAL A 304 3.27 0.31 14.22
C VAL A 304 1.92 -0.41 14.20
N THR A 305 0.90 0.12 14.88
CA THR A 305 -0.45 -0.42 14.83
C THR A 305 -1.09 -0.20 13.45
N MET A 306 -0.98 1.01 12.90
CA MET A 306 -1.55 1.34 11.59
C MET A 306 -0.95 0.49 10.46
N GLY A 307 0.37 0.29 10.46
CA GLY A 307 1.10 -0.51 9.50
C GLY A 307 0.99 -2.02 9.72
N SER A 308 0.13 -2.46 10.66
CA SER A 308 -0.10 -3.86 11.00
C SER A 308 1.15 -4.63 11.45
N CYS A 309 2.21 -3.94 11.89
CA CYS A 309 3.44 -4.61 12.32
C CYS A 309 3.18 -5.49 13.56
N ASN A 310 2.24 -5.07 14.43
CA ASN A 310 1.73 -5.79 15.58
C ASN A 310 1.17 -7.19 15.26
N ASP A 311 0.65 -7.42 14.05
CA ASP A 311 0.15 -8.73 13.65
C ASP A 311 1.18 -9.47 12.81
N CYS A 312 1.83 -8.79 11.85
CA CYS A 312 2.82 -9.43 10.98
C CYS A 312 4.04 -9.95 11.74
N HIS A 313 4.47 -9.27 12.81
CA HIS A 313 5.65 -9.64 13.60
C HIS A 313 5.30 -10.24 14.97
N THR A 314 4.09 -10.77 15.16
CA THR A 314 3.69 -11.42 16.42
C THR A 314 3.22 -12.83 16.14
N ASN A 315 3.83 -13.84 16.78
CA ASN A 315 3.48 -15.25 16.58
C ASN A 315 3.27 -16.01 17.92
N PRO A 316 2.09 -16.62 18.16
CA PRO A 316 0.89 -16.55 17.32
C PRO A 316 0.37 -15.12 17.21
N MET A 317 -0.21 -14.81 16.04
CA MET A 317 -0.84 -13.53 15.74
C MET A 317 -2.03 -13.27 16.68
N ARG A 318 -2.62 -12.08 16.56
CA ARG A 318 -3.89 -11.73 17.22
C ARG A 318 -4.94 -12.83 17.07
N ASP A 319 -5.69 -13.07 18.14
CA ASP A 319 -6.76 -14.06 18.13
C ASP A 319 -7.98 -13.55 17.36
N LEU A 320 -8.23 -14.15 16.19
CA LEU A 320 -9.39 -13.87 15.34
C LEU A 320 -10.50 -14.94 15.50
N VAL A 321 -10.36 -15.85 16.47
CA VAL A 321 -11.38 -16.85 16.78
C VAL A 321 -12.39 -16.24 17.77
N PRO A 322 -13.71 -16.34 17.51
CA PRO A 322 -14.72 -15.86 18.44
C PRO A 322 -14.58 -16.50 19.83
N GLY A 323 -14.39 -15.69 20.86
CA GLY A 323 -14.14 -16.13 22.23
C GLY A 323 -13.77 -14.99 23.18
N PRO A 324 -13.44 -15.29 24.45
CA PRO A 324 -13.06 -14.27 25.45
C PRO A 324 -11.80 -13.47 25.08
N THR A 325 -10.94 -14.04 24.24
CA THR A 325 -9.68 -13.47 23.77
C THR A 325 -9.78 -12.89 22.36
N PHE A 326 -10.97 -12.86 21.76
CA PHE A 326 -11.16 -12.32 20.41
C PHE A 326 -10.63 -10.88 20.32
N LEU A 327 -9.84 -10.61 19.27
CA LEU A 327 -9.09 -9.39 18.98
C LEU A 327 -7.93 -9.06 19.93
N LYS A 328 -7.67 -9.86 20.97
CA LYS A 328 -6.52 -9.63 21.85
C LYS A 328 -5.22 -9.89 21.09
N ILE A 329 -4.28 -8.96 21.23
CA ILE A 329 -2.92 -9.10 20.74
C ILE A 329 -2.18 -10.03 21.71
N ASN A 330 -1.42 -10.98 21.17
CA ASN A 330 -0.56 -11.83 21.98
C ASN A 330 0.67 -11.04 22.45
N THR A 331 0.51 -10.36 23.57
CA THR A 331 1.55 -9.54 24.23
C THR A 331 2.80 -10.33 24.60
N ALA A 332 2.65 -11.61 24.97
CA ALA A 332 3.79 -12.47 25.25
C ALA A 332 4.69 -12.68 24.03
N ALA A 333 4.16 -12.59 22.81
CA ALA A 333 4.92 -12.73 21.57
C ALA A 333 5.03 -11.43 20.76
N TYR A 334 4.63 -10.30 21.32
CA TYR A 334 4.46 -9.04 20.58
C TYR A 334 5.76 -8.61 19.89
N LEU A 335 5.72 -8.47 18.56
CA LEU A 335 6.85 -8.04 17.71
C LEU A 335 8.11 -8.93 17.78
N THR A 336 7.97 -10.14 18.31
CA THR A 336 9.08 -11.10 18.43
C THR A 336 9.29 -11.97 17.19
N GLY A 337 8.48 -11.78 16.14
CA GLY A 337 8.57 -12.49 14.86
C GLY A 337 7.99 -13.91 14.90
N GLY A 338 8.29 -14.66 13.84
CA GLY A 338 7.95 -16.08 13.72
C GLY A 338 6.63 -16.36 13.00
N ALA A 339 5.94 -15.36 12.47
CA ALA A 339 4.73 -15.59 11.68
C ALA A 339 5.14 -16.06 10.27
N VAL A 340 4.57 -17.18 9.80
CA VAL A 340 4.93 -17.77 8.50
C VAL A 340 4.10 -17.18 7.38
N PHE A 341 4.77 -16.83 6.29
CA PHE A 341 4.16 -16.38 5.06
C PHE A 341 4.62 -17.27 3.91
N GLU A 342 3.66 -17.77 3.15
CA GLU A 342 3.92 -18.48 1.91
C GLU A 342 4.05 -17.50 0.75
N ALA A 343 5.07 -17.68 -0.08
CA ALA A 343 5.29 -16.84 -1.25
C ALA A 343 4.36 -17.29 -2.40
N PRO A 344 3.56 -16.38 -2.99
CA PRO A 344 2.72 -16.74 -4.11
C PRO A 344 3.56 -17.02 -5.38
N PRO A 345 2.99 -17.75 -6.36
CA PRO A 345 3.64 -18.03 -7.64
C PRO A 345 4.15 -16.75 -8.30
N GLY A 346 5.43 -16.76 -8.69
CA GLY A 346 6.13 -15.61 -9.26
C GLY A 346 7.02 -14.91 -8.24
N ILE A 347 6.50 -14.63 -7.04
CA ILE A 347 7.32 -14.09 -5.93
C ILE A 347 8.25 -15.16 -5.39
N ASP A 348 7.74 -16.38 -5.20
CA ASP A 348 8.53 -17.55 -4.80
C ASP A 348 9.72 -17.82 -5.76
N ARG A 349 9.52 -17.51 -7.04
CA ARG A 349 10.48 -17.62 -8.14
C ARG A 349 11.50 -16.48 -8.13
N LEU A 350 11.03 -15.25 -7.86
CA LEU A 350 11.87 -14.06 -7.77
C LEU A 350 12.80 -14.12 -6.56
N THR A 351 12.25 -14.57 -5.44
CA THR A 351 12.93 -14.55 -4.13
C THR A 351 13.68 -15.85 -3.84
N GLY A 352 13.25 -16.95 -4.46
CA GLY A 352 13.86 -18.27 -4.33
C GLY A 352 13.44 -19.04 -3.06
N TYR A 353 12.47 -18.54 -2.29
CA TYR A 353 11.88 -19.28 -1.17
C TYR A 353 10.39 -19.52 -1.39
N ASN A 354 9.93 -20.62 -0.80
CA ASN A 354 8.54 -21.01 -0.74
C ASN A 354 7.87 -20.41 0.51
N ARG A 355 8.59 -20.40 1.65
CA ARG A 355 8.12 -19.81 2.90
C ARG A 355 9.18 -18.97 3.58
N ALA A 356 8.75 -17.90 4.24
CA ALA A 356 9.58 -17.09 5.12
C ALA A 356 8.84 -16.81 6.43
N ALA A 357 9.59 -16.56 7.50
CA ALA A 357 9.04 -16.15 8.79
C ALA A 357 9.34 -14.66 9.03
N SER A 358 8.39 -13.95 9.66
CA SER A 358 8.62 -12.56 10.06
C SER A 358 9.74 -12.46 11.10
N GLN A 359 10.51 -11.39 10.99
CA GLN A 359 11.71 -11.21 11.80
C GLN A 359 11.40 -10.78 13.23
N ASN A 360 12.28 -11.14 14.17
CA ASN A 360 12.24 -10.63 15.53
C ASN A 360 12.66 -9.16 15.53
N LEU A 361 11.77 -8.26 15.96
CA LEU A 361 12.03 -6.82 15.97
C LEU A 361 12.54 -6.31 17.32
N LEU A 362 12.43 -7.12 18.39
CA LEU A 362 12.73 -6.73 19.77
C LEU A 362 13.95 -7.46 20.37
N GLY A 363 14.53 -8.41 19.62
CA GLY A 363 15.69 -9.20 20.04
C GLY A 363 16.95 -8.35 20.22
N ALA A 364 17.79 -8.70 21.20
CA ALA A 364 19.05 -8.00 21.45
C ALA A 364 20.21 -8.56 20.57
N GLU A 365 20.23 -9.87 20.38
CA GLU A 365 21.15 -10.66 19.57
C GLU A 365 20.49 -11.11 18.25
N ASN A 366 19.24 -11.58 18.29
CA ASN A 366 18.51 -12.07 17.11
C ASN A 366 17.57 -11.01 16.50
N GLY A 367 17.55 -9.79 17.06
CA GLY A 367 16.82 -8.66 16.49
C GLY A 367 17.60 -8.02 15.34
N HIS A 368 16.93 -7.78 14.21
CA HIS A 368 17.60 -7.26 13.00
C HIS A 368 17.71 -5.72 12.94
N LEU A 369 17.37 -5.01 14.01
CA LEU A 369 17.29 -3.53 14.06
C LEU A 369 18.49 -2.89 14.76
N SER A 370 19.71 -3.34 14.43
CA SER A 370 20.96 -2.92 15.10
C SER A 370 21.30 -1.43 14.94
N SER A 371 20.76 -0.76 13.93
CA SER A 371 20.86 0.68 13.72
C SER A 371 19.66 1.23 12.95
N PHE A 372 19.46 2.55 12.99
CA PHE A 372 18.44 3.21 12.17
C PHE A 372 18.68 3.02 10.66
N GLU A 373 19.95 2.99 10.23
CA GLU A 373 20.29 2.75 8.83
C GLU A 373 19.92 1.32 8.39
N ALA A 374 20.16 0.32 9.25
CA ALA A 374 19.72 -1.04 9.02
C ALA A 374 18.19 -1.12 8.96
N PHE A 375 17.48 -0.49 9.90
CA PHE A 375 16.02 -0.38 9.87
C PHE A 375 15.53 0.24 8.55
N LEU A 376 16.12 1.36 8.13
CA LEU A 376 15.74 2.04 6.89
C LEU A 376 15.94 1.12 5.67
N ALA A 377 17.09 0.46 5.56
CA ALA A 377 17.39 -0.47 4.48
C ALA A 377 16.33 -1.57 4.36
N VAL A 378 15.90 -2.11 5.50
CA VAL A 378 14.89 -3.15 5.58
C VAL A 378 13.50 -2.61 5.25
N ALA A 379 13.07 -1.60 5.99
CA ALA A 379 11.69 -1.11 5.96
C ALA A 379 11.35 -0.46 4.61
N THR A 380 12.30 0.21 3.96
CA THR A 380 12.02 0.97 2.73
C THR A 380 12.58 0.35 1.46
N ARG A 381 13.60 -0.52 1.56
CA ARG A 381 14.27 -1.10 0.38
C ARG A 381 14.20 -2.63 0.34
N GLY A 382 13.67 -3.27 1.38
CA GLY A 382 13.62 -4.72 1.47
C GLY A 382 15.02 -5.38 1.53
N GLU A 383 16.06 -4.61 1.88
CA GLU A 383 17.47 -5.02 1.79
C GLU A 383 17.94 -5.92 2.95
N LEU A 384 17.02 -6.49 3.74
CA LEU A 384 17.41 -7.57 4.66
C LEU A 384 17.81 -8.77 3.81
N MET A 385 19.12 -8.94 3.67
CA MET A 385 19.74 -10.00 2.90
C MET A 385 20.12 -11.15 3.85
N HIS A 386 19.44 -12.29 3.77
CA HIS A 386 20.01 -13.55 4.25
C HIS A 386 20.66 -14.22 3.04
N GLU A 387 21.95 -14.52 3.13
CA GLU A 387 22.73 -15.13 2.03
C GLU A 387 22.59 -14.39 0.68
N ASN A 388 22.54 -13.05 0.70
CA ASN A 388 22.41 -12.20 -0.48
C ASN A 388 21.02 -12.28 -1.18
N ARG A 389 19.96 -12.65 -0.45
CA ARG A 389 18.57 -12.71 -0.93
C ARG A 389 17.62 -11.94 -0.01
N MET A 390 16.63 -11.25 -0.60
CA MET A 390 15.61 -10.50 0.13
C MET A 390 14.87 -11.42 1.11
N VAL A 391 14.76 -11.04 2.39
CA VAL A 391 13.99 -11.75 3.43
C VAL A 391 12.77 -10.93 3.88
N ALA A 392 12.62 -9.73 3.34
CA ALA A 392 11.58 -8.77 3.68
C ALA A 392 10.29 -9.00 2.87
N TRP A 393 9.76 -10.22 2.84
CA TRP A 393 8.46 -10.49 2.23
C TRP A 393 7.54 -11.26 3.18
N PRO A 394 6.26 -10.90 3.26
CA PRO A 394 5.66 -9.69 2.68
C PRO A 394 5.96 -8.46 3.56
N MET A 395 6.64 -7.45 3.00
CA MET A 395 6.70 -6.10 3.57
C MET A 395 6.07 -5.12 2.58
N PRO A 396 5.17 -4.24 3.02
CA PRO A 396 4.56 -3.24 2.12
C PRO A 396 5.63 -2.31 1.56
N ASP A 397 5.64 -2.12 0.25
CA ASP A 397 6.55 -1.19 -0.45
C ASP A 397 6.25 0.28 -0.10
N VAL A 398 5.00 0.57 0.28
CA VAL A 398 4.54 1.89 0.71
C VAL A 398 5.33 2.47 1.89
N LEU A 399 5.98 1.64 2.72
CA LEU A 399 6.80 2.12 3.84
C LEU A 399 7.95 3.03 3.39
N GLY A 400 8.41 2.89 2.14
CA GLY A 400 9.39 3.80 1.52
C GLY A 400 8.89 5.22 1.30
N ASN A 401 7.58 5.46 1.38
CA ASN A 401 6.98 6.78 1.22
C ASN A 401 6.83 7.54 2.55
N LEU A 402 7.09 6.90 3.69
CA LEU A 402 7.05 7.54 5.00
C LEU A 402 8.07 8.68 5.10
N THR A 403 7.72 9.70 5.88
CA THR A 403 8.68 10.75 6.25
C THR A 403 9.79 10.15 7.11
N ILE A 404 10.97 10.78 7.08
CA ILE A 404 12.10 10.33 7.91
C ILE A 404 11.76 10.41 9.40
N ASP A 405 10.99 11.41 9.82
CA ASP A 405 10.55 11.58 11.22
C ASP A 405 9.62 10.44 11.66
N ASP A 406 8.73 9.96 10.78
CA ASP A 406 7.86 8.82 11.06
C ASP A 406 8.64 7.50 11.10
N LEU A 407 9.62 7.33 10.22
CA LEU A 407 10.55 6.19 10.27
C LEU A 407 11.39 6.18 11.55
N GLU A 408 11.89 7.35 11.96
CA GLU A 408 12.59 7.52 13.25
C GLU A 408 11.67 7.19 14.43
N ALA A 409 10.41 7.62 14.39
CA ALA A 409 9.45 7.34 15.45
C ALA A 409 9.15 5.83 15.58
N ILE A 410 8.94 5.13 14.46
CA ILE A 410 8.77 3.66 14.43
C ILE A 410 10.01 3.00 15.04
N TYR A 411 11.21 3.34 14.56
CA TYR A 411 12.46 2.78 15.09
C TYR A 411 12.66 3.07 16.59
N PHE A 412 12.34 4.29 17.02
CA PHE A 412 12.44 4.68 18.43
C PHE A 412 11.50 3.86 19.32
N TYR A 413 10.26 3.63 18.87
CA TYR A 413 9.30 2.78 19.59
C TYR A 413 9.81 1.34 19.69
N LEU A 414 10.21 0.73 18.57
CA LEU A 414 10.68 -0.66 18.52
C LEU A 414 11.88 -0.90 19.44
N THR A 415 12.84 0.02 19.46
CA THR A 415 14.07 -0.11 20.28
C THR A 415 13.88 0.16 21.77
N ARG A 416 12.67 0.59 22.19
CA ARG A 416 12.33 0.98 23.58
C ARG A 416 11.32 0.05 24.22
N LEU A 417 10.76 -0.89 23.46
CA LEU A 417 9.87 -1.89 24.03
C LEU A 417 10.65 -2.90 24.87
N PRO A 418 10.06 -3.40 25.98
CA PRO A 418 10.60 -4.56 26.66
C PRO A 418 10.42 -5.80 25.78
N THR A 419 11.39 -6.73 25.80
CA THR A 419 11.36 -7.99 25.03
C THR A 419 10.60 -9.08 25.81
N PRO A 420 9.33 -9.42 25.48
CA PRO A 420 8.47 -10.21 26.37
C PRO A 420 8.73 -11.73 26.33
N ALA A 421 9.16 -12.28 25.20
CA ALA A 421 9.41 -13.73 24.99
C ALA A 421 10.90 -14.10 24.93
N GLY A 422 11.78 -13.25 25.46
CA GLY A 422 13.21 -13.41 25.24
C GLY A 422 13.58 -13.22 23.77
N ASP A 423 14.82 -13.54 23.44
CA ASP A 423 15.37 -13.26 22.12
C ASP A 423 15.17 -14.41 21.14
N LYS A 424 13.94 -14.52 20.60
CA LYS A 424 13.55 -15.61 19.69
C LYS A 424 14.48 -15.73 18.49
N VAL A 425 14.83 -16.97 18.17
CA VAL A 425 15.57 -17.33 16.95
C VAL A 425 14.56 -17.61 15.84
N ILE A 426 14.56 -16.77 14.80
CA ILE A 426 13.68 -16.97 13.65
C ILE A 426 14.32 -17.96 12.67
N PRO A 427 13.60 -19.03 12.25
CA PRO A 427 14.13 -19.95 11.27
C PRO A 427 14.35 -19.23 9.93
N GLY A 428 15.40 -19.64 9.22
CA GLY A 428 15.67 -19.17 7.87
C GLY A 428 14.55 -19.54 6.89
N PRO A 429 14.49 -18.89 5.71
CA PRO A 429 13.47 -19.18 4.72
C PRO A 429 13.58 -20.61 4.20
N VAL A 430 12.44 -21.22 3.87
CA VAL A 430 12.39 -22.53 3.22
C VAL A 430 12.53 -22.34 1.72
N TYR A 431 13.63 -22.81 1.14
CA TYR A 431 13.94 -22.62 -0.27
C TYR A 431 12.97 -23.35 -1.20
N ARG A 432 12.59 -22.69 -2.29
CA ARG A 432 11.77 -23.26 -3.36
C ARG A 432 12.59 -24.27 -4.17
N CYS A 433 11.95 -25.33 -4.64
CA CYS A 433 12.48 -26.22 -5.66
C CYS A 433 11.40 -26.66 -6.64
N ASP A 434 11.80 -27.00 -7.87
CA ASP A 434 10.98 -27.76 -8.80
C ASP A 434 11.47 -29.22 -8.87
N THR A 435 12.76 -29.46 -8.60
CA THR A 435 13.40 -30.79 -8.52
C THR A 435 14.44 -30.85 -7.41
N THR A 436 14.87 -32.05 -7.00
CA THR A 436 15.93 -32.23 -6.00
C THR A 436 17.27 -31.60 -6.42
N ALA A 437 17.50 -31.38 -7.72
CA ALA A 437 18.70 -30.71 -8.20
C ALA A 437 18.77 -29.22 -7.81
N ASP A 438 17.63 -28.61 -7.47
CA ASP A 438 17.56 -27.22 -7.02
C ASP A 438 17.97 -27.06 -5.54
N CYS A 439 18.05 -28.18 -4.81
CA CYS A 439 18.33 -28.19 -3.39
C CYS A 439 19.81 -28.40 -3.07
N ALA A 440 20.23 -27.89 -1.90
CA ALA A 440 21.57 -28.14 -1.38
C ALA A 440 21.83 -29.64 -1.17
N THR A 441 23.09 -30.04 -1.23
CA THR A 441 23.50 -31.44 -1.01
C THR A 441 22.98 -31.95 0.34
N GLY A 442 22.34 -33.12 0.34
CA GLY A 442 21.70 -33.69 1.53
C GLY A 442 20.26 -33.22 1.76
N SER A 443 19.67 -32.49 0.81
CA SER A 443 18.25 -32.12 0.81
C SER A 443 17.51 -32.71 -0.39
N THR A 444 16.21 -32.91 -0.24
CA THR A 444 15.31 -33.42 -1.29
C THR A 444 14.19 -32.44 -1.55
N CYS A 445 13.74 -32.36 -2.80
CA CYS A 445 12.60 -31.52 -3.15
C CYS A 445 11.29 -32.23 -2.77
N PHE A 446 10.53 -31.62 -1.86
CA PHE A 446 9.22 -32.09 -1.43
C PHE A 446 8.13 -31.28 -2.13
N ASN A 447 7.33 -31.94 -2.95
CA ASN A 447 6.22 -31.31 -3.68
C ASN A 447 4.91 -31.47 -2.90
N TYR A 448 4.16 -30.39 -2.78
CA TYR A 448 2.87 -30.34 -2.12
C TYR A 448 1.93 -29.34 -2.80
N THR A 449 0.67 -29.33 -2.39
CA THR A 449 -0.30 -28.32 -2.84
C THR A 449 -0.51 -27.31 -1.71
N GLY A 450 0.02 -26.11 -1.89
CA GLY A 450 -0.19 -24.99 -0.99
C GLY A 450 -1.49 -24.22 -1.29
N PRO A 451 -1.75 -23.12 -0.57
CA PRO A 451 -2.90 -22.24 -0.75
C PRO A 451 -2.92 -21.56 -2.12
N TYR A 452 -1.76 -21.42 -2.77
CA TYR A 452 -1.64 -20.87 -4.12
C TYR A 452 -1.49 -21.94 -5.22
N GLY A 453 -1.64 -23.22 -4.88
CA GLY A 453 -1.53 -24.34 -5.80
C GLY A 453 -0.27 -25.20 -5.62
N PRO A 454 0.05 -26.06 -6.60
CA PRO A 454 1.19 -26.95 -6.53
C PRO A 454 2.52 -26.20 -6.42
N THR A 455 3.36 -26.60 -5.47
CA THR A 455 4.67 -25.99 -5.23
C THR A 455 5.64 -27.02 -4.64
N GLY A 456 6.92 -26.68 -4.56
CA GLY A 456 7.98 -27.53 -4.04
C GLY A 456 8.91 -26.80 -3.10
N GLU A 457 9.42 -27.51 -2.10
CA GLU A 457 10.36 -26.97 -1.12
C GLU A 457 11.52 -27.92 -0.80
N CYS A 458 12.69 -27.34 -0.56
CA CYS A 458 13.86 -28.11 -0.15
C CYS A 458 13.78 -28.49 1.32
N GLN A 459 13.76 -29.80 1.59
CA GLN A 459 13.80 -30.35 2.94
C GLN A 459 15.09 -31.14 3.14
N SER A 460 15.79 -30.85 4.23
CA SER A 460 17.00 -31.60 4.61
C SER A 460 16.65 -33.02 5.02
N SER A 461 17.51 -33.98 4.69
CA SER A 461 17.37 -35.35 5.18
C SER A 461 17.69 -35.43 6.67
N CYS A 462 17.01 -36.33 7.39
CA CYS A 462 17.20 -36.52 8.81
C CYS A 462 16.99 -37.98 9.22
N THR A 463 17.52 -38.31 10.40
CA THR A 463 17.24 -39.56 11.10
C THR A 463 16.54 -39.32 12.44
N THR A 464 16.79 -38.16 13.05
CA THR A 464 16.19 -37.70 14.30
C THR A 464 15.88 -36.21 14.23
N ASP A 465 15.05 -35.70 15.13
CA ASP A 465 14.73 -34.27 15.23
C ASP A 465 15.99 -33.41 15.44
N ALA A 466 17.07 -33.97 16.01
CA ALA A 466 18.34 -33.27 16.22
C ALA A 466 19.10 -32.97 14.92
N ASP A 467 18.76 -33.66 13.81
CA ASP A 467 19.34 -33.40 12.50
C ASP A 467 18.67 -32.21 11.79
N CYS A 468 17.58 -31.70 12.37
CA CYS A 468 16.74 -30.68 11.75
C CYS A 468 16.98 -29.28 12.31
N GLY A 469 16.56 -28.28 11.54
CA GLY A 469 16.61 -26.88 11.94
C GLY A 469 15.69 -26.56 13.12
N VAL A 470 15.82 -25.35 13.62
CA VAL A 470 14.96 -24.80 14.68
C VAL A 470 13.48 -24.95 14.28
N CYS A 471 12.66 -25.52 15.16
CA CYS A 471 11.23 -25.79 14.91
C CYS A 471 10.98 -26.70 13.68
N GLN A 472 11.77 -27.75 13.53
CA GLN A 472 11.53 -28.82 12.57
C GLN A 472 11.51 -30.17 13.28
N THR A 473 10.69 -31.09 12.77
CA THR A 473 10.72 -32.49 13.21
C THR A 473 11.10 -33.38 12.04
N CYS A 474 11.81 -34.45 12.37
CA CYS A 474 12.18 -35.47 11.42
C CYS A 474 10.99 -36.40 11.19
N SER A 475 10.34 -36.23 10.03
CA SER A 475 9.20 -37.06 9.64
C SER A 475 9.50 -37.74 8.32
N ALA A 476 9.40 -39.08 8.30
CA ALA A 476 9.69 -39.89 7.12
C ALA A 476 11.09 -39.64 6.49
N GLY A 477 12.07 -39.26 7.31
CA GLY A 477 13.46 -39.03 6.87
C GLY A 477 13.73 -37.64 6.29
N THR A 478 12.77 -36.71 6.38
CA THR A 478 12.98 -35.29 6.05
C THR A 478 12.62 -34.37 7.20
N CYS A 479 13.34 -33.26 7.29
CA CYS A 479 13.05 -32.19 8.23
C CYS A 479 11.87 -31.38 7.72
N ALA A 480 10.73 -31.52 8.38
CA ALA A 480 9.52 -30.78 8.08
C ALA A 480 9.33 -29.68 9.13
N GLN A 481 9.09 -28.44 8.68
CA GLN A 481 8.52 -27.43 9.57
C GLN A 481 7.06 -27.82 9.87
N PRO A 482 6.54 -27.58 11.08
CA PRO A 482 5.11 -27.72 11.32
C PRO A 482 4.37 -26.69 10.46
N THR A 483 3.14 -27.04 10.07
CA THR A 483 2.24 -26.11 9.37
C THR A 483 1.86 -24.90 10.22
N ASP A 484 2.05 -24.99 11.54
CA ASP A 484 1.85 -23.91 12.50
C ASP A 484 3.07 -23.80 13.43
N LEU A 485 3.80 -22.69 13.35
CA LEU A 485 4.94 -22.42 14.23
C LEU A 485 4.52 -22.09 15.67
N ALA A 486 3.22 -21.87 15.96
CA ALA A 486 2.74 -21.70 17.33
C ALA A 486 3.02 -22.94 18.21
N ALA A 487 3.13 -24.13 17.60
CA ALA A 487 3.52 -25.36 18.29
C ALA A 487 4.99 -25.36 18.76
N CYS A 488 5.81 -24.42 18.30
CA CYS A 488 7.24 -24.33 18.63
C CYS A 488 7.56 -23.32 19.74
N VAL A 489 6.57 -22.57 20.21
CA VAL A 489 6.72 -21.51 21.23
C VAL A 489 7.26 -22.04 22.57
N GLY A 490 7.08 -23.33 22.86
CA GLY A 490 7.53 -23.95 24.11
C GLY A 490 9.05 -24.05 24.31
N ALA A 491 9.87 -23.71 23.30
CA ALA A 491 11.33 -23.87 23.34
C ALA A 491 12.13 -22.56 23.26
N GLY A 492 11.49 -21.39 23.32
CA GLY A 492 12.16 -20.10 23.09
C GLY A 492 12.39 -19.79 21.60
N ILE A 493 11.53 -20.35 20.75
CA ILE A 493 11.50 -20.18 19.29
C ILE A 493 10.27 -19.35 18.91
#